data_AF-A0A1G4XX69-F1
#
_entry.id   AF-A0A1G4XX69-F1
#
_cell.length_a   1.000
_cell.length_b   1.000
_cell.length_c   1.000
_cell.angle_alpha   90.00
_cell.angle_beta   90.00
_cell.angle_gamma   90.00
#
_symmetry.space_group_name_H-M   'P 1'
#
loop_
_entity.id
_entity.type
_entity.pdbx_description
1 polymer ?
#
loop_
_entity_poly.entity_id
_entity_poly.type
_entity_poly.pdbx_seq_one_letter_code
_entity_poly.pdbx_strand_id
1 'polypeptide(L)'
;MKTMHEILMAAPPTQVTRCKIAMLEIAHGHWAAAASTMEDAVYESEPGEWALDCMQMRDFCLMMDIVKSHGIKGVEDAAITEVDRLLM
;
A
#
# COMPACT_ATOMS: atom_id res chain seq x y z
N MET A 1 10.99 4.03 0.95
CA MET A 1 9.56 4.06 1.33
C MET A 1 9.44 4.75 2.67
N LYS A 2 8.55 5.74 2.79
CA LYS A 2 8.21 6.36 4.08
C LYS A 2 7.43 5.38 4.96
N THR A 3 7.53 5.52 6.27
CA THR A 3 6.67 4.82 7.22
C THR A 3 5.25 5.34 7.15
N MET A 4 4.28 4.53 7.59
CA MET A 4 2.87 4.96 7.64
C MET A 4 2.67 6.19 8.55
N HIS A 5 3.49 6.32 9.60
CA HIS A 5 3.47 7.51 10.47
C HIS A 5 3.94 8.77 9.73
N GLU A 6 5.02 8.70 8.96
CA GLU A 6 5.49 9.83 8.16
C GLU A 6 4.48 10.25 7.09
N ILE A 7 3.81 9.27 6.45
CA ILE A 7 2.73 9.52 5.49
C ILE A 7 1.55 10.23 6.17
N LEU A 8 1.17 9.80 7.38
CA LEU A 8 0.12 10.45 8.17
C LEU A 8 0.48 11.89 8.54
N MET A 9 1.74 12.16 8.92
CA MET A 9 2.18 13.50 9.30
C MET A 9 2.20 14.50 8.13
N ALA A 10 2.30 13.99 6.90
CA ALA A 10 2.24 14.79 5.67
C ALA A 10 0.85 14.78 5.01
N ALA A 11 -0.15 14.13 5.62
CA ALA A 11 -1.45 13.94 4.99
C ALA A 11 -2.26 15.24 4.89
N PRO A 12 -2.98 15.46 3.77
CA PRO A 12 -4.02 16.49 3.69
C PRO A 12 -5.06 16.29 4.81
N PRO A 13 -5.66 17.36 5.36
CA PRO A 13 -6.63 17.24 6.45
C PRO A 13 -7.80 16.28 6.17
N THR A 14 -8.26 16.21 4.91
CA THR A 14 -9.32 15.31 4.46
C THR A 14 -8.93 13.83 4.51
N GLN A 15 -7.63 13.51 4.46
CA GLN A 15 -7.11 12.14 4.40
C GLN A 15 -6.56 11.64 5.73
N VAL A 16 -6.44 12.49 6.76
CA VAL A 16 -5.91 12.13 8.09
C VAL A 16 -6.62 10.92 8.68
N THR A 17 -7.96 10.87 8.62
CA THR A 17 -8.74 9.75 9.16
C THR A 17 -8.44 8.45 8.41
N ARG A 18 -8.33 8.51 7.08
CA ARG A 18 -8.03 7.36 6.24
C ARG A 18 -6.63 6.80 6.50
N CYS A 19 -5.63 7.67 6.67
CA CYS A 19 -4.29 7.24 7.10
C CYS A 19 -4.28 6.55 8.47
N LYS A 20 -5.09 7.02 9.43
CA LYS A 20 -5.20 6.38 10.74
C LYS A 20 -5.84 4.99 10.64
N ILE A 21 -6.85 4.81 9.78
CA ILE A 21 -7.47 3.52 9.52
C ILE A 21 -6.44 2.55 8.94
N ALA A 22 -5.73 2.95 7.88
CA ALA A 22 -4.70 2.11 7.28
C ALA A 22 -3.58 1.74 8.26
N MET A 23 -3.16 2.67 9.12
CA MET A 23 -2.17 2.40 10.16
C MET A 23 -2.66 1.34 11.15
N LEU A 24 -3.96 1.33 11.48
CA LEU A 24 -4.58 0.32 12.34
C LEU A 24 -4.68 -1.03 11.61
N GLU A 25 -5.07 -1.04 10.33
CA GLU A 25 -5.14 -2.25 9.50
C GLU A 25 -3.77 -2.93 9.37
N ILE A 26 -2.72 -2.13 9.12
CA ILE A 26 -1.32 -2.59 9.12
C ILE A 26 -0.94 -3.20 10.47
N ALA A 27 -1.28 -2.54 11.58
CA ALA A 27 -0.95 -3.04 12.92
C ALA A 27 -1.64 -4.38 13.24
N HIS A 28 -2.82 -4.63 12.66
CA HIS A 28 -3.53 -5.91 12.78
C HIS A 28 -3.14 -6.96 11.72
N GLY A 29 -2.25 -6.62 10.78
CA GLY A 29 -1.87 -7.51 9.68
C GLY A 29 -3.00 -7.75 8.66
N HIS A 30 -3.92 -6.79 8.54
CA HIS A 30 -4.97 -6.75 7.51
C HIS A 30 -4.42 -6.07 6.25
N TRP A 31 -3.43 -6.71 5.62
CA TRP A 31 -2.63 -6.11 4.55
C TRP A 31 -3.44 -5.74 3.30
N ALA A 32 -4.29 -6.64 2.79
CA ALA A 32 -5.17 -6.33 1.66
C ALA A 32 -6.14 -5.15 1.94
N ALA A 33 -6.66 -5.04 3.17
CA ALA A 33 -7.52 -3.91 3.56
C ALA A 33 -6.72 -2.59 3.57
N ALA A 34 -5.53 -2.60 4.17
CA ALA A 34 -4.64 -1.44 4.20
C ALA A 34 -4.25 -0.96 2.79
N ALA A 35 -4.01 -1.89 1.86
CA ALA A 35 -3.74 -1.57 0.46
C ALA A 35 -4.94 -0.86 -0.19
N SER A 36 -6.15 -1.40 -0.03
CA SER A 36 -7.37 -0.77 -0.54
C SER A 36 -7.57 0.63 0.03
N THR A 37 -7.38 0.79 1.34
CA THR A 37 -7.50 2.08 2.03
C THR A 37 -6.49 3.11 1.48
N MET A 38 -5.26 2.69 1.17
CA MET A 38 -4.26 3.56 0.54
C MET A 38 -4.63 3.92 -0.91
N GLU A 39 -5.16 2.97 -1.67
CA GLU A 39 -5.62 3.21 -3.04
C GLU A 39 -6.76 4.23 -3.10
N ASP A 40 -7.75 4.09 -2.23
CA ASP A 40 -8.85 5.06 -2.10
C ASP A 40 -8.32 6.44 -1.71
N ALA A 41 -7.31 6.50 -0.82
CA ALA A 41 -6.70 7.76 -0.40
C ALA A 41 -6.02 8.48 -1.58
N VAL A 42 -5.35 7.73 -2.46
CA VAL A 42 -4.71 8.24 -3.68
C VAL A 42 -5.76 8.72 -4.67
N TYR A 43 -6.81 7.92 -4.91
CA TYR A 43 -7.86 8.25 -5.86
C TYR A 43 -8.62 9.54 -5.50
N GLU A 44 -8.87 9.76 -4.20
CA GLU A 44 -9.58 10.93 -3.70
C GLU A 44 -8.69 12.16 -3.46
N SER A 45 -7.39 12.09 -3.79
CA SER A 45 -6.45 13.17 -3.52
C SER A 45 -5.87 13.76 -4.80
N GLU A 46 -5.45 15.02 -4.71
CA GLU A 46 -4.70 15.64 -5.79
C GLU A 46 -3.36 14.91 -6.02
N PRO A 47 -2.90 14.77 -7.27
CA PRO A 47 -1.61 14.19 -7.58
C PRO A 47 -0.47 14.94 -6.88
N GLY A 48 0.49 14.22 -6.31
CA GLY A 48 1.65 14.82 -5.65
C GLY A 48 2.50 13.80 -4.90
N GLU A 49 3.56 14.29 -4.22
CA GLU A 49 4.51 13.43 -3.49
C GLU A 49 3.81 12.53 -2.45
N TRP A 50 2.84 13.08 -1.72
CA TRP A 50 2.09 12.30 -0.73
C TRP A 50 1.27 11.16 -1.35
N ALA A 51 0.67 11.39 -2.52
CA ALA A 51 -0.06 10.35 -3.24
C ALA A 51 0.90 9.24 -3.72
N LEU A 52 2.10 9.60 -4.20
CA LEU A 52 3.14 8.63 -4.56
C LEU A 52 3.60 7.80 -3.35
N ASP A 53 3.78 8.44 -2.19
CA ASP A 53 4.12 7.73 -0.95
C ASP A 53 3.01 6.73 -0.55
N CYS A 54 1.74 7.11 -0.72
CA CYS A 54 0.60 6.22 -0.49
C CYS A 54 0.57 5.04 -1.48
N MET A 55 0.87 5.26 -2.76
CA MET A 55 1.00 4.18 -3.74
C MET A 55 2.12 3.20 -3.37
N GLN A 56 3.28 3.69 -2.93
CA GLN A 56 4.37 2.82 -2.46
C GLN A 56 3.96 2.01 -1.24
N MET A 57 3.23 2.61 -0.29
CA MET A 57 2.71 1.90 0.88
C MET A 57 1.65 0.86 0.50
N ARG A 58 0.77 1.15 -0.46
CA ARG A 58 -0.18 0.19 -1.04
C ARG A 58 0.56 -1.03 -1.59
N ASP A 59 1.56 -0.81 -2.44
CA ASP A 59 2.31 -1.89 -3.08
C ASP A 59 3.03 -2.77 -2.05
N PHE A 60 3.59 -2.13 -1.01
CA PHE A 60 4.14 -2.85 0.13
C PHE A 60 3.08 -3.69 0.86
N CYS A 61 1.89 -3.15 1.10
CA CYS A 61 0.81 -3.92 1.73
C CYS A 61 0.38 -5.11 0.87
N LEU A 62 0.28 -4.96 -0.45
CA LEU A 62 0.00 -6.08 -1.36
C LEU A 62 1.08 -7.16 -1.28
N MET A 63 2.36 -6.77 -1.25
CA MET A 63 3.47 -7.69 -1.08
C MET A 63 3.38 -8.44 0.26
N MET A 64 3.05 -7.74 1.34
CA MET A 64 2.89 -8.36 2.66
C MET A 64 1.70 -9.32 2.73
N ASP A 65 0.64 -9.06 1.98
CA ASP A 65 -0.50 -9.98 1.86
C ASP A 65 -0.12 -11.28 1.15
N ILE A 66 0.70 -11.17 0.09
CA ILE A 66 1.30 -12.33 -0.60
C ILE A 66 2.19 -13.11 0.37
N VAL A 67 3.08 -12.44 1.10
CA VAL A 67 3.98 -13.08 2.08
C VAL A 67 3.18 -13.76 3.19
N LYS A 68 2.11 -13.14 3.69
CA LYS A 68 1.22 -13.72 4.70
C LYS A 68 0.56 -15.02 4.20
N SER A 69 0.17 -15.06 2.94
CA SER A 69 -0.61 -16.16 2.36
C SER A 69 0.27 -17.30 1.81
N HIS A 70 1.42 -16.97 1.24
CA HIS A 70 2.26 -17.90 0.47
C HIS A 70 3.72 -17.98 0.96
N GLY A 71 4.09 -17.19 1.98
CA GLY A 71 5.48 -17.02 2.39
C GLY A 71 6.30 -16.19 1.40
N ILE A 72 7.59 -16.01 1.71
CA ILE A 72 8.51 -15.15 0.93
C ILE A 72 8.62 -15.60 -0.54
N LYS A 73 8.55 -16.91 -0.81
CA LYS A 73 8.60 -17.46 -2.17
C LYS A 73 7.47 -16.96 -3.06
N GLY A 74 6.29 -16.68 -2.51
CA GLY A 74 5.16 -16.17 -3.29
C GLY A 74 5.43 -14.81 -3.93
N VAL A 75 6.38 -14.02 -3.41
CA VAL A 75 6.77 -12.74 -4.00
C VAL A 75 7.58 -12.94 -5.28
N GLU A 76 8.44 -13.96 -5.33
CA GLU A 76 9.24 -14.30 -6.51
C GLU A 76 8.33 -14.74 -7.68
N ASP A 77 7.34 -15.58 -7.39
CA ASP A 77 6.36 -16.07 -8.38
C ASP A 77 5.46 -14.94 -8.93
N ALA A 78 5.07 -14.01 -8.07
CA ALA A 78 4.27 -12.84 -8.47
C ALA A 78 5.06 -11.89 -9.38
N ALA A 79 6.34 -11.63 -9.07
CA ALA A 79 7.21 -10.78 -9.87
C ALA A 79 7.47 -11.36 -11.27
N ILE A 80 7.64 -12.70 -11.37
CA ILE A 80 7.79 -13.39 -12.67
C ILE A 80 6.54 -13.19 -13.53
N THR A 81 5.35 -13.35 -12.93
CA THR A 81 4.07 -13.22 -13.63
C THR A 81 3.82 -11.81 -14.16
N GLU A 82 4.24 -10.78 -13.41
CA GLU A 82 4.09 -9.37 -13.81
C GLU A 82 5.04 -9.01 -14.98
N VAL A 83 6.29 -9.49 -14.94
CA VAL A 83 7.26 -9.32 -16.03
C VAL A 83 6.78 -10.00 -17.31
N ASP A 84 6.26 -11.23 -17.22
CA ASP A 84 5.71 -11.95 -18.37
C ASP A 84 4.51 -11.22 -18.99
N ARG A 85 3.65 -10.59 -18.17
CA ARG A 85 2.52 -9.78 -18.65
C ARG A 85 2.93 -8.51 -19.38
N LEU A 86 4.08 -7.91 -19.03
CA LEU A 86 4.58 -6.69 -19.66
C LEU A 86 5.38 -6.96 -20.95
N LEU A 87 5.80 -8.22 -21.16
CA LEU A 87 6.55 -8.66 -22.34
C LEU A 87 5.67 -9.24 -23.47
N MET A 88 4.36 -9.37 -23.25
CA MET A 88 3.36 -9.73 -24.27
C MET A 88 2.57 -8.51 -24.77
#